data_AF-A0A382DTC2-F1
#
_entry.id   AF-A0A382DTC2-F1
#
_cell.length_a   1.000
_cell.length_b   1.000
_cell.length_c   1.000
_cell.angle_alpha   90.00
_cell.angle_beta   90.00
_cell.angle_gamma   90.00
#
_symmetry.space_group_name_H-M   'P 1'
#
loop_
_entity.id
_entity.type
_entity.pdbx_description
1 polymer ?
#
loop_
_entity_poly.entity_id
_entity_poly.type
_entity_poly.pdbx_seq_one_letter_code
_entity_poly.pdbx_strand_id
1 'polypeptide(L)'
;VESNDLNPDSIAAAYFTLTPDLNAEYPASVARRRLGWNHVALMDALEVSVPYGLPMCIRVLVLVNTEKRPEEITHVYLRGAINLRQRSVPDS
;
A
#
# COMPACT_ATOMS: atom_id res chain seq x y z
N VAL A 1 -9.19 -4.20 -0.17
CA VAL A 1 -9.92 -5.47 0.00
C VAL A 1 -11.30 -5.33 -0.60
N GLU A 2 -12.15 -4.46 -0.05
CA GLU A 2 -13.52 -4.21 -0.55
C GLU A 2 -13.58 -3.79 -2.03
N SER A 3 -12.78 -2.81 -2.46
CA SER A 3 -12.78 -2.34 -3.88
C SER A 3 -12.42 -3.42 -4.90
N ASN A 4 -11.81 -4.53 -4.44
CA ASN A 4 -11.46 -5.67 -5.28
C ASN A 4 -12.24 -6.93 -4.89
N ASP A 5 -13.28 -6.81 -4.04
CA ASP A 5 -14.10 -7.94 -3.57
C ASP A 5 -13.25 -9.16 -3.17
N LEU A 6 -12.22 -8.92 -2.35
CA LEU A 6 -11.27 -9.96 -1.94
C LEU A 6 -11.69 -10.55 -0.60
N ASN A 7 -11.65 -11.88 -0.49
CA ASN A 7 -11.68 -12.54 0.82
C ASN A 7 -10.35 -12.24 1.55
N PRO A 8 -10.34 -11.68 2.78
CA PRO A 8 -9.12 -11.46 3.55
C PRO A 8 -8.23 -12.70 3.69
N ASP A 9 -8.80 -13.90 3.76
CA ASP A 9 -8.06 -15.17 3.88
C ASP A 9 -7.25 -15.52 2.62
N SER A 10 -7.53 -14.86 1.49
CA SER A 10 -6.76 -15.03 0.26
C SER A 10 -5.49 -14.18 0.20
N ILE A 11 -5.29 -13.28 1.17
CA ILE A 11 -4.13 -12.40 1.23
C ILE A 11 -2.93 -13.19 1.76
N ALA A 12 -1.95 -13.43 0.90
CA ALA A 12 -0.71 -14.12 1.28
C ALA A 12 0.21 -13.19 2.08
N ALA A 13 0.37 -11.95 1.62
CA ALA A 13 1.25 -10.97 2.26
C ALA A 13 0.81 -9.54 1.98
N ALA A 14 1.23 -8.62 2.85
CA ALA A 14 1.16 -7.19 2.60
C ALA A 14 2.46 -6.50 2.97
N TYR A 15 2.95 -5.68 2.04
CA TYR A 15 4.14 -4.85 2.20
C TYR A 15 3.71 -3.39 2.27
N PHE A 16 4.14 -2.72 3.32
CA PHE A 16 3.90 -1.30 3.52
C PHE A 16 5.21 -0.55 3.29
N THR A 17 5.16 0.52 2.49
CA THR A 17 6.27 1.47 2.43
C THR A 17 5.79 2.82 2.94
N LEU A 18 6.65 3.53 3.65
CA LEU A 18 6.36 4.84 4.21
C LEU A 18 7.48 5.82 3.86
N THR A 19 7.12 7.07 3.62
CA THR A 19 8.11 8.12 3.47
C THR A 19 8.85 8.39 4.80
N PRO A 20 10.13 8.81 4.77
CA PRO A 20 10.94 8.97 5.98
C PRO A 20 10.42 9.99 7.00
N ASP A 21 9.52 10.88 6.58
CA ASP A 21 8.84 11.86 7.42
C ASP A 21 7.69 11.26 8.27
N LEU A 22 7.40 9.96 8.13
CA LEU A 22 6.45 9.22 8.98
C LEU A 22 7.20 8.29 9.94
N ASN A 23 7.13 8.58 11.25
CA ASN A 23 7.83 7.79 12.27
C ASN A 23 7.00 7.52 13.54
N ALA A 24 5.69 7.77 13.49
CA ALA A 24 4.83 7.68 14.68
C ALA A 24 4.43 6.24 15.05
N GLU A 25 4.32 5.33 14.08
CA GLU A 25 3.86 3.95 14.28
C GLU A 25 4.17 3.07 13.05
N TYR A 26 4.20 1.74 13.24
CA TYR A 26 4.36 0.74 12.19
C TYR A 26 3.00 0.38 11.52
N PRO A 27 2.82 0.63 10.20
CA PRO A 27 1.59 0.27 9.49
C PRO A 27 1.20 -1.21 9.60
N ALA A 28 2.16 -2.13 9.50
CA ALA A 28 1.90 -3.56 9.68
C ALA A 28 1.28 -3.89 11.06
N SER A 29 1.76 -3.25 12.12
CA SER A 29 1.22 -3.42 13.48
C SER A 29 -0.23 -2.94 13.58
N VAL A 30 -0.56 -1.84 12.90
CA VAL A 30 -1.93 -1.32 12.82
C VAL A 30 -2.82 -2.26 12.01
N ALA A 31 -2.34 -2.77 10.87
CA ALA A 31 -3.08 -3.72 10.05
C ALA A 31 -3.46 -4.98 10.83
N ARG A 32 -2.50 -5.57 11.58
CA ARG A 32 -2.77 -6.73 12.43
C ARG A 32 -3.87 -6.44 13.46
N ARG A 33 -3.76 -5.33 14.20
CA ARG A 33 -4.68 -4.99 15.30
C ARG A 33 -6.07 -4.55 14.83
N ARG A 34 -6.15 -3.80 13.73
CA ARG A 34 -7.39 -3.14 13.28
C ARG A 34 -8.09 -3.84 12.14
N LEU A 35 -7.36 -4.55 11.28
CA LEU A 35 -7.92 -5.27 10.13
C LEU A 35 -8.03 -6.77 10.38
N GLY A 36 -7.57 -7.25 11.53
CA GLY A 36 -7.61 -8.68 11.88
C GLY A 36 -6.66 -9.54 11.04
N TRP A 37 -5.65 -8.94 10.41
CA TRP A 37 -4.65 -9.63 9.59
C TRP A 37 -3.63 -10.39 10.46
N ASN A 38 -4.14 -11.34 11.25
CA ASN A 38 -3.36 -12.08 12.23
C ASN A 38 -2.46 -13.15 11.58
N HIS A 39 -2.87 -13.68 10.43
CA HIS A 39 -2.17 -14.76 9.72
C HIS A 39 -1.50 -14.31 8.41
N VAL A 40 -1.69 -13.05 8.01
CA VAL A 40 -1.04 -12.48 6.82
C VAL A 40 0.42 -12.17 7.15
N ALA A 41 1.34 -12.48 6.24
CA ALA A 41 2.72 -12.02 6.36
C ALA A 41 2.79 -10.50 6.13
N LEU A 42 3.25 -9.74 7.12
CA LEU A 42 3.31 -8.27 7.07
C LEU A 42 4.75 -7.78 7.16
N MET A 43 5.09 -6.77 6.36
CA MET A 43 6.40 -6.13 6.38
C MET A 43 6.27 -4.62 6.16
N ASP A 44 7.05 -3.84 6.89
CA ASP A 44 7.21 -2.40 6.67
C ASP A 44 8.61 -2.11 6.10
N ALA A 45 8.72 -1.08 5.26
CA ALA A 45 9.99 -0.55 4.76
C ALA A 45 9.93 0.97 4.59
N LEU A 46 11.09 1.62 4.56
CA LEU A 46 11.18 3.02 4.12
C LEU A 46 11.15 3.08 2.60
N GLU A 47 10.35 4.01 2.07
CA GLU A 47 10.32 4.34 0.66
C GLU A 47 11.56 5.16 0.28
N VAL A 48 11.95 5.08 -1.00
CA VAL A 48 13.01 5.94 -1.54
C VAL A 48 12.69 7.43 -1.30
N SER A 49 13.65 8.15 -0.72
CA SER A 49 13.52 9.58 -0.43
C SER A 49 13.79 10.43 -1.66
N VAL A 50 12.80 10.54 -2.54
CA VAL A 50 12.87 11.41 -3.72
C VAL A 50 12.57 12.86 -3.32
N PRO A 51 13.38 13.87 -3.71
CA PRO A 51 13.18 15.27 -3.31
C PRO A 51 11.80 15.84 -3.66
N TYR A 52 11.28 15.47 -4.83
CA TYR A 52 9.92 15.77 -5.26
C TYR A 52 8.96 14.62 -4.96
N GLY A 53 9.23 13.80 -3.94
CA GLY A 53 8.31 12.75 -3.50
C GLY A 53 6.98 13.31 -2.98
N LEU A 54 5.99 12.45 -2.82
CA LEU A 54 4.78 12.81 -2.06
C LEU A 54 5.09 12.65 -0.57
N PRO A 55 5.13 13.72 0.25
CA PRO A 55 5.40 13.61 1.68
C PRO A 55 4.24 12.91 2.40
N MET A 56 4.51 12.43 3.62
CA MET A 56 3.51 11.83 4.51
C MET A 56 2.71 10.71 3.84
N CYS A 57 3.38 9.87 3.04
CA CYS A 57 2.73 8.88 2.20
C CYS A 57 3.04 7.46 2.68
N ILE A 58 1.98 6.68 2.87
CA ILE A 58 2.05 5.23 3.05
C ILE A 58 1.57 4.58 1.75
N ARG A 59 2.32 3.61 1.24
CA ARG A 59 1.92 2.75 0.12
C ARG A 59 1.76 1.33 0.62
N VAL A 60 0.88 0.58 -0.03
CA VAL A 60 0.62 -0.82 0.30
C VAL A 60 0.65 -1.65 -0.97
N LEU A 61 1.51 -2.66 -0.99
CA LEU A 61 1.46 -3.75 -1.95
C LEU A 61 0.82 -4.95 -1.25
N VAL A 62 -0.27 -5.45 -1.79
CA VAL A 62 -0.95 -6.65 -1.27
C VAL A 62 -0.74 -7.78 -2.28
N LEU A 63 -0.15 -8.87 -1.82
CA LEU A 63 -0.03 -10.12 -2.59
C LEU A 63 -1.23 -10.99 -2.22
N VAL A 64 -2.07 -11.26 -3.21
CA VAL A 64 -3.32 -11.99 -3.03
C VAL A 64 -3.41 -13.14 -4.02
N ASN A 65 -3.88 -14.29 -3.54
CA ASN A 65 -4.22 -15.43 -4.39
C ASN A 65 -5.61 -15.18 -4.99
N THR A 66 -5.68 -14.89 -6.28
CA THR A 66 -6.94 -14.56 -6.96
C THR A 66 -6.92 -15.04 -8.41
N GLU A 67 -8.10 -15.38 -8.93
CA GLU A 67 -8.31 -15.70 -10.35
C GLU A 67 -8.53 -14.44 -11.22
N LYS A 68 -8.63 -13.26 -10.59
CA LYS A 68 -8.75 -11.99 -11.31
C LYS A 68 -7.45 -11.71 -12.07
N ARG A 69 -7.59 -11.29 -13.32
CA ARG A 69 -6.47 -10.82 -14.14
C ARG A 69 -5.97 -9.47 -13.63
N PRO A 70 -4.70 -9.11 -13.87
CA PRO A 70 -4.14 -7.84 -13.40
C PRO A 70 -4.94 -6.60 -13.83
N GLU A 71 -5.55 -6.60 -15.02
CA GLU A 71 -6.33 -5.46 -15.52
C GLU A 71 -7.66 -5.27 -14.80
N GLU A 72 -8.14 -6.31 -14.10
CA GLU A 72 -9.38 -6.31 -13.34
C GLU A 72 -9.16 -5.82 -11.90
N ILE A 73 -7.90 -5.64 -11.49
CA ILE A 73 -7.53 -5.15 -10.17
C ILE A 73 -7.64 -3.63 -10.12
N THR A 74 -8.52 -3.15 -9.26
CA THR A 74 -8.66 -1.75 -8.91
C THR A 74 -7.59 -1.34 -7.91
N HIS A 75 -6.61 -0.56 -8.36
CA HIS A 75 -5.61 0.04 -7.48
C HIS A 75 -6.17 1.31 -6.84
N VAL A 76 -6.21 1.34 -5.51
CA VAL A 76 -6.85 2.43 -4.75
C VAL A 76 -5.83 3.49 -4.36
N TYR A 77 -6.15 4.75 -4.66
CA TYR A 77 -5.37 5.92 -4.27
C TYR A 77 -6.27 6.88 -3.49
N LEU A 78 -5.84 7.26 -2.29
CA LEU A 78 -6.65 8.07 -1.38
C LEU A 78 -5.96 9.41 -1.10
N ARG A 79 -6.75 10.45 -0.83
CA ARG A 79 -6.26 11.78 -0.42
C ARG A 79 -5.24 12.35 -1.41
N GLY A 80 -4.11 12.90 -0.93
CA GLY A 80 -3.04 13.44 -1.78
C GLY A 80 -2.34 12.40 -2.67
N ALA A 81 -2.58 11.10 -2.48
CA ALA A 81 -2.01 10.04 -3.31
C ALA A 81 -2.77 9.79 -4.62
N ILE A 82 -3.93 10.43 -4.84
CA ILE A 82 -4.77 10.24 -6.05
C ILE A 82 -3.98 10.45 -7.36
N ASN A 83 -3.02 11.38 -7.35
CA ASN A 83 -2.24 11.71 -8.55
C ASN A 83 -0.95 10.88 -8.71
N LEU A 84 -0.70 9.87 -7.86
CA LEU A 84 0.56 9.11 -7.90
C LEU A 84 0.80 8.38 -9.24
N ARG A 85 -0.24 7.88 -9.90
CA ARG A 85 -0.10 7.21 -11.21
C ARG A 85 0.12 8.16 -12.38
N GLN A 86 -0.33 9.40 -12.25
CA GLN A 86 -0.25 10.42 -13.29
C GLN A 86 0.94 11.36 -13.09
N ARG A 87 1.77 11.09 -12.06
CA ARG A 87 2.89 11.96 -11.73
C ARG A 87 3.96 11.85 -12.82
N SER A 88 4.05 12.89 -13.65
CA SER A 88 5.18 13.10 -14.54
C SER A 88 6.43 13.43 -13.72
N VAL A 89 7.58 12.98 -14.20
CA VAL A 89 8.88 13.50 -13.74
C VAL A 89 8.91 14.98 -14.13
N PRO A 90 9.19 15.93 -13.22
CA PRO A 90 9.37 17.32 -13.60
C PRO A 90 10.56 17.43 -14.57
N ASP A 91 10.29 17.93 -15.78
CA ASP A 91 11.20 18.21 -16.91
C ASP A 91 12.26 17.14 -17.21
N SER A 92 11.88 16.18 -18.06
CA SER A 92 12.78 15.49 -19.01
C SER A 92 12.86 16.25 -20.32
#